data_AF-A0A660RCE8-F1
#
_entry.id   AF-A0A660RCE8-F1
#
_cell.length_a   1.000
_cell.length_b   1.000
_cell.length_c   1.000
_cell.angle_alpha   90.00
_cell.angle_beta   90.00
_cell.angle_gamma   90.00
#
_symmetry.space_group_name_H-M   'P 1'
#
loop_
_entity.id
_entity.type
_entity.pdbx_description
1 polymer ?
#
loop_
_entity_poly.entity_id
_entity_poly.type
_entity_poly.pdbx_seq_one_letter_code
_entity_poly.pdbx_strand_id
1 'polypeptide(L)'
;MKVRTLNDEEFRKYVKALQNGLMEVPVRKGRVVYITDIIAVTSLPKDMIIEILSRYKPPLPEGVEKILDDEVGNRLVYRYRRKRKE
;
A
#
# COMPACT_ATOMS: atom_id res chain seq x y z
N MET A 1 12.04 20.91 -2.59
CA MET A 1 10.69 20.34 -2.84
C MET A 1 9.84 20.53 -1.60
N LYS A 2 8.75 21.32 -1.67
CA LYS A 2 7.81 21.47 -0.54
C LYS A 2 7.02 20.17 -0.43
N VAL A 3 7.31 19.38 0.59
CA VAL A 3 6.43 18.26 1.00
C VAL A 3 5.14 18.91 1.48
N ARG A 4 4.09 18.88 0.65
CA ARG A 4 2.75 19.28 1.08
C ARG A 4 2.34 18.31 2.19
N THR A 5 2.27 18.79 3.42
CA THR A 5 1.64 18.06 4.50
C THR A 5 0.19 17.84 4.10
N LEU A 6 -0.22 16.59 3.92
CA LEU A 6 -1.61 16.24 3.65
C LEU A 6 -2.48 16.65 4.83
N ASN A 7 -3.54 17.41 4.57
CA ASN A 7 -4.56 17.65 5.60
C ASN A 7 -5.26 16.33 5.95
N ASP A 8 -5.72 16.17 7.20
CA ASP A 8 -6.35 14.93 7.68
C ASP A 8 -7.53 14.44 6.82
N GLU A 9 -8.32 15.37 6.27
CA GLU A 9 -9.43 15.03 5.38
C GLU A 9 -8.98 14.45 4.04
N GLU A 10 -7.94 15.03 3.43
CA GLU A 10 -7.36 14.53 2.18
C GLU A 10 -6.71 13.16 2.42
N PHE A 11 -5.98 13.03 3.53
CA PHE A 11 -5.38 11.75 3.93
C PHE A 11 -6.43 10.65 4.04
N ARG A 12 -7.59 10.90 4.66
CA ARG A 12 -8.69 9.93 4.76
C ARG A 12 -9.28 9.54 3.40
N LYS A 13 -9.37 10.48 2.45
CA LYS A 13 -9.82 10.18 1.07
C LYS A 13 -8.82 9.24 0.39
N TYR A 14 -7.53 9.51 0.52
CA TYR A 14 -6.49 8.66 -0.06
C TYR A 14 -6.40 7.28 0.60
N VAL A 15 -6.62 7.20 1.92
CA VAL A 15 -6.72 5.91 2.63
C VAL A 15 -7.84 5.06 2.03
N LYS A 16 -9.03 5.63 1.81
CA LYS A 16 -10.16 4.90 1.20
C LYS A 16 -9.84 4.47 -0.23
N ALA A 17 -9.26 5.36 -1.04
CA ALA A 17 -8.83 5.04 -2.40
C ALA A 17 -7.82 3.87 -2.41
N LEU A 18 -6.85 3.90 -1.51
CA LEU A 18 -5.85 2.83 -1.37
C LEU A 18 -6.50 1.52 -0.91
N GLN A 19 -7.42 1.54 0.05
CA GLN A 19 -8.13 0.34 0.51
C GLN A 19 -8.92 -0.32 -0.63
N ASN A 20 -9.65 0.48 -1.40
CA ASN A 20 -10.40 -0.02 -2.54
C ASN A 20 -9.45 -0.59 -3.60
N GLY A 21 -8.41 0.17 -3.96
CA GLY A 21 -7.45 -0.30 -4.96
C GLY A 21 -6.70 -1.55 -4.53
N LEU A 22 -6.31 -1.68 -3.25
CA LEU A 22 -5.68 -2.90 -2.73
C LEU A 22 -6.53 -4.14 -2.97
N MET A 23 -7.87 -4.04 -2.93
CA MET A 23 -8.77 -5.17 -3.21
C MET A 23 -8.81 -5.57 -4.69
N GLU A 24 -8.49 -4.64 -5.60
CA GLU A 24 -8.48 -4.85 -7.05
C GLU A 24 -7.08 -5.19 -7.58
N VAL A 25 -6.04 -4.95 -6.77
CA VAL A 25 -4.66 -5.15 -7.18
C VAL A 25 -4.33 -6.65 -7.32
N PRO A 26 -3.69 -7.07 -8.42
CA PRO A 26 -3.32 -8.46 -8.63
C PRO A 26 -2.35 -8.95 -7.56
N VAL A 27 -2.71 -10.07 -6.92
CA VAL A 27 -1.81 -10.77 -5.98
C VAL A 27 -0.86 -11.65 -6.79
N ARG A 28 0.42 -11.33 -6.76
CA ARG A 28 1.47 -12.06 -7.46
C ARG A 28 1.88 -13.31 -6.69
N LYS A 29 2.61 -14.22 -7.36
CA LYS A 29 3.16 -15.44 -6.75
C LYS A 29 3.94 -15.10 -5.46
N GLY A 30 3.73 -15.91 -4.43
CA GLY A 30 4.35 -15.70 -3.12
C GLY A 30 3.63 -14.67 -2.24
N ARG A 31 2.35 -14.39 -2.51
CA ARG A 31 1.50 -13.54 -1.66
C ARG A 31 2.01 -12.10 -1.60
N VAL A 32 2.42 -11.60 -2.76
CA VAL A 32 3.08 -10.29 -2.90
C VAL A 32 2.23 -9.36 -3.74
N VAL A 33 2.22 -8.10 -3.37
CA VAL A 33 1.71 -7.00 -4.19
C VAL A 33 2.85 -6.04 -4.51
N TYR A 34 2.93 -5.54 -5.74
CA TYR A 34 3.90 -4.50 -6.09
C TYR A 34 3.29 -3.10 -5.97
N ILE A 35 4.10 -2.13 -5.57
CA ILE A 35 3.67 -0.73 -5.54
C ILE A 35 3.29 -0.27 -6.94
N THR A 36 3.98 -0.71 -7.98
CA THR A 36 3.64 -0.42 -9.38
C THR A 36 2.20 -0.83 -9.72
N ASP A 37 1.77 -2.02 -9.28
CA ASP A 37 0.39 -2.48 -9.46
C ASP A 37 -0.59 -1.61 -8.66
N ILE A 38 -0.24 -1.22 -7.42
CA ILE A 38 -1.04 -0.30 -6.61
C ILE A 38 -1.17 1.09 -7.27
N ILE A 39 -0.08 1.63 -7.82
CA ILE A 39 -0.09 2.92 -8.54
C ILE A 39 -1.01 2.82 -9.76
N ALA A 40 -0.93 1.73 -10.52
CA ALA A 40 -1.75 1.53 -11.70
C ALA A 40 -3.25 1.52 -11.38
N VAL A 41 -3.65 0.92 -10.26
CA VAL A 41 -5.05 0.85 -9.83
C VAL A 41 -5.52 2.15 -9.15
N THR A 42 -4.73 2.68 -8.23
CA THR A 42 -5.16 3.81 -7.37
C THR A 42 -4.86 5.18 -7.97
N SER A 43 -4.00 5.25 -8.99
CA SER A 43 -3.42 6.49 -9.52
C SER A 43 -2.72 7.35 -8.46
N LEU A 44 -2.35 6.75 -7.31
CA LEU A 44 -1.65 7.44 -6.24
C LEU A 44 -0.14 7.41 -6.47
N PRO A 45 0.58 8.50 -6.15
CA PRO A 45 2.03 8.49 -6.21
C PRO A 45 2.61 7.56 -5.14
N LYS A 46 3.73 6.92 -5.47
CA LYS A 46 4.47 6.01 -4.60
C LYS A 46 4.67 6.56 -3.18
N ASP A 47 5.15 7.80 -3.05
CA ASP A 47 5.42 8.41 -1.75
C ASP A 47 4.16 8.48 -0.86
N MET A 48 2.99 8.76 -1.45
CA MET A 48 1.72 8.75 -0.71
C MET A 48 1.33 7.34 -0.29
N ILE A 49 1.48 6.35 -1.18
CA ILE A 49 1.17 4.95 -0.84
C ILE A 49 2.03 4.50 0.35
N ILE A 50 3.34 4.80 0.33
CA ILE A 50 4.27 4.48 1.41
C ILE A 50 3.86 5.18 2.71
N GLU A 51 3.54 6.47 2.65
CA GLU A 51 3.10 7.24 3.82
C GLU A 51 1.82 6.66 4.43
N ILE A 52 0.82 6.33 3.60
CA ILE A 52 -0.44 5.74 4.05
C ILE A 52 -0.20 4.36 4.65
N LEU A 53 0.58 3.50 3.99
CA LEU A 53 0.92 2.17 4.50
C LEU A 53 1.66 2.24 5.84
N SER A 54 2.57 3.20 5.99
CA SER A 54 3.35 3.43 7.21
C SER A 54 2.46 3.92 8.37
N ARG A 55 1.61 4.91 8.12
CA ARG A 55 0.77 5.55 9.15
C ARG A 55 -0.48 4.75 9.49
N TYR A 56 -1.24 4.31 8.48
CA TYR A 56 -2.57 3.75 8.65
C TYR A 56 -2.56 2.22 8.75
N LYS A 57 -1.54 1.55 8.20
CA LYS A 57 -1.41 0.08 8.21
C LYS A 57 -2.72 -0.64 7.81
N PRO A 58 -3.26 -0.34 6.61
CA PRO A 58 -4.53 -0.93 6.19
C PRO A 58 -4.45 -2.46 6.17
N PRO A 59 -5.60 -3.14 6.35
CA PRO A 59 -5.66 -4.57 6.08
C PRO A 59 -5.28 -4.82 4.63
N LEU A 60 -4.38 -5.77 4.41
CA LEU A 60 -4.08 -6.24 3.07
C LEU A 60 -5.14 -7.25 2.62
N PRO A 61 -5.33 -7.45 1.31
CA PRO A 61 -6.22 -8.47 0.78
C PRO A 61 -5.88 -9.85 1.33
N GLU A 62 -6.87 -10.74 1.35
CA GLU A 62 -6.67 -12.09 1.84
C GLU A 62 -5.60 -12.81 1.01
N GLY A 63 -4.62 -13.39 1.70
CA GLY A 63 -3.49 -14.03 1.04
C GLY A 63 -2.41 -13.07 0.57
N VAL A 64 -2.38 -11.80 0.98
CA VAL A 64 -1.22 -10.90 0.79
C VAL A 64 -0.42 -10.79 2.08
N GLU A 65 0.89 -11.04 2.01
CA GLU A 65 1.81 -10.98 3.15
C GLU A 65 2.75 -9.76 3.11
N LYS A 66 3.08 -9.27 1.92
CA LYS A 66 4.07 -8.19 1.74
C LYS A 66 3.82 -7.36 0.48
N ILE A 67 4.18 -6.09 0.56
CA ILE A 67 4.22 -5.15 -0.56
C ILE A 67 5.68 -4.85 -0.88
N LEU A 68 6.05 -5.03 -2.15
CA LEU A 68 7.38 -4.75 -2.69
C LEU A 68 7.34 -3.52 -3.59
N ASP A 69 8.46 -2.81 -3.64
CA ASP A 69 8.61 -1.57 -4.41
C ASP A 69 8.46 -1.79 -5.92
N ASP A 70 9.18 -2.77 -6.45
CA ASP A 70 9.30 -3.07 -7.88
C ASP A 70 9.70 -4.53 -8.08
N GLU A 71 9.42 -5.09 -9.26
CA GLU A 71 9.77 -6.47 -9.65
C GLU A 71 11.30 -6.67 -9.75
N VAL A 72 12.05 -5.63 -10.18
CA VAL A 72 13.49 -5.73 -10.45
C VAL A 72 14.34 -5.59 -9.17
N GLY A 73 13.80 -4.88 -8.16
CA GLY A 73 14.55 -4.55 -6.94
C GLY A 73 14.17 -5.36 -5.69
N ASN A 74 13.00 -5.98 -5.65
CA ASN A 74 12.46 -6.72 -4.49
C ASN A 74 12.60 -5.97 -3.14
N ARG A 75 12.65 -4.64 -3.16
CA ARG A 75 12.80 -3.84 -1.94
C ARG A 75 11.51 -3.95 -1.15
N LEU A 76 11.61 -4.55 0.03
CA LEU A 76 10.47 -4.68 0.93
C LEU A 76 10.06 -3.30 1.43
N VAL A 77 8.85 -2.87 1.07
CA VAL A 77 8.32 -1.56 1.49
C VAL A 77 7.38 -1.70 2.66
N TYR A 78 6.56 -2.76 2.65
CA TYR A 78 5.64 -3.03 3.73
C TYR A 78 5.51 -4.54 3.94
N ARG A 79 5.59 -4.98 5.19
CA ARG A 79 5.27 -6.36 5.58
C ARG A 79 4.05 -6.32 6.47
N TYR A 80 3.01 -7.07 6.10
CA TYR A 80 1.86 -7.22 6.95
C TYR A 80 2.25 -8.07 8.15
N ARG A 81 2.43 -7.42 9.31
CA ARG A 81 2.45 -8.14 10.58
C ARG A 81 1.00 -8.42 10.95
N ARG A 82 0.51 -9.63 10.68
CA ARG A 82 -0.66 -10.14 11.40
C ARG A 82 -0.36 -9.96 12.89
N LYS A 83 -1.10 -9.08 13.57
CA LYS A 83 -1.19 -9.19 15.03
C LYS A 83 -1.77 -10.58 15.25
N ARG A 84 -0.96 -11.51 15.78
CA ARG A 84 -1.53 -12.67 16.46
C ARG A 84 -2.50 -12.07 17.48
N LYS A 85 -3.80 -12.30 17.29
CA LYS A 85 -4.72 -12.24 18.41
C LYS A 85 -4.26 -13.37 19.32
N GLU A 86 -3.56 -12.98 20.37
CA GLU A 86 -3.36 -13.81 21.55
C GLU A 86 -4.69 -13.94 22.28
#